data_AF-A0A9Q8SIV2-F1
#
_entry.id   AF-A0A9Q8SIV2-F1
#
_cell.length_a   1.000
_cell.length_b   1.000
_cell.length_c   1.000
_cell.angle_alpha   90.00
_cell.angle_beta   90.00
_cell.angle_gamma   90.00
#
_symmetry.space_group_name_H-M   'P 1'
#
loop_
_entity.id
_entity.type
_entity.pdbx_description
1 polymer ?
#
loop_
_entity_poly.entity_id
_entity_poly.type
_entity_poly.pdbx_seq_one_letter_code
_entity_poly.pdbx_strand_id
1 'polypeptide(L)'
;MAKSARASVIKKNNQRLKANVFGPVEQARAERLSAKLLELAKAPKPEREADTKMDVEDDDDAEINGDDEKKEAKADDTSMDVDSAKPKRRSGRIQKQRKKTSKVVFPKYSDRRGGSKGGVSKRK
;
A
#
# COMPACT_ATOMS: atom_id res chain seq x y z
N MET A 1 -3.97 -30.48 -3.37
CA MET A 1 -3.70 -29.31 -4.23
C MET A 1 -2.96 -28.26 -3.43
N ALA A 2 -1.84 -27.75 -3.95
CA ALA A 2 -1.18 -26.57 -3.37
C ALA A 2 -2.11 -25.35 -3.48
N LYS A 3 -1.99 -24.41 -2.53
CA LYS A 3 -2.75 -23.16 -2.57
C LYS A 3 -2.09 -22.21 -3.59
N SER A 4 -2.90 -21.51 -4.38
CA SER A 4 -2.39 -20.49 -5.32
C SER A 4 -1.72 -19.32 -4.58
N ALA A 5 -0.78 -18.63 -5.20
CA ALA A 5 -0.15 -17.41 -4.65
C ALA A 5 -1.16 -16.33 -4.21
N ARG A 6 -2.33 -16.26 -4.87
CA ARG A 6 -3.40 -15.32 -4.52
C ARG A 6 -4.28 -15.74 -3.35
N ALA A 7 -4.07 -16.94 -2.79
CA ALA A 7 -4.87 -17.46 -1.69
C ALA A 7 -4.77 -16.53 -0.46
N SER A 8 -5.91 -16.21 0.14
CA SER A 8 -6.00 -15.28 1.26
C SER A 8 -5.17 -15.71 2.48
N VAL A 9 -5.04 -17.02 2.69
CA VAL A 9 -4.23 -17.60 3.76
C VAL A 9 -2.75 -17.28 3.58
N ILE A 10 -2.22 -17.45 2.36
CA ILE A 10 -0.81 -17.16 2.05
C ILE A 10 -0.55 -15.66 2.20
N LYS A 11 -1.42 -14.81 1.65
CA LYS A 11 -1.27 -13.34 1.76
C LYS A 11 -1.21 -12.86 3.21
N LYS A 12 -2.14 -13.34 4.06
CA LYS A 12 -2.18 -12.95 5.48
C LYS A 12 -0.94 -13.42 6.25
N ASN A 13 -0.41 -14.60 5.95
CA ASN A 13 0.83 -15.08 6.57
C ASN A 13 2.02 -14.21 6.15
N ASN A 14 2.19 -13.97 4.84
CA ASN A 14 3.28 -13.15 4.31
C ASN A 14 3.24 -11.71 4.85
N GLN A 15 2.04 -11.12 5.04
CA GLN A 15 1.91 -9.81 5.67
C GLN A 15 2.44 -9.80 7.11
N ARG A 16 2.20 -10.85 7.90
CA ARG A 16 2.74 -10.98 9.25
C ARG A 16 4.25 -11.15 9.26
N LEU A 17 4.79 -11.96 8.34
CA LEU A 17 6.24 -12.12 8.20
C LEU A 17 6.92 -10.81 7.80
N LYS A 18 6.29 -10.03 6.91
CA LYS A 18 6.77 -8.69 6.56
C LYS A 18 6.79 -7.75 7.75
N ALA A 19 5.72 -7.71 8.55
CA ALA A 19 5.66 -6.83 9.71
C ALA A 19 6.68 -7.20 10.81
N ASN A 20 6.83 -8.49 11.09
CA ASN A 20 7.58 -8.94 12.26
C ASN A 20 9.05 -9.24 11.97
N VAL A 21 9.34 -9.79 10.80
CA VAL A 21 10.69 -10.32 10.48
C VAL A 21 11.39 -9.40 9.48
N PHE A 22 10.76 -9.13 8.33
CA PHE A 22 11.44 -8.42 7.26
C PHE A 22 11.49 -6.90 7.47
N GLY A 23 10.42 -6.30 8.01
CA GLY A 23 10.34 -4.85 8.24
C GLY A 23 11.44 -4.32 9.16
N PRO A 24 11.62 -4.86 10.38
CA PRO A 24 12.67 -4.41 11.28
C PRO A 24 14.09 -4.61 10.72
N VAL A 25 14.31 -5.69 9.97
CA VAL A 25 15.61 -5.99 9.36
C VAL A 25 15.94 -4.99 8.24
N GLU A 26 14.95 -4.66 7.42
CA GLU A 26 15.09 -3.67 6.35
C GLU A 26 15.32 -2.26 6.92
N GLN A 27 14.61 -1.89 8.00
CA GLN A 27 14.83 -0.63 8.71
C GLN A 27 16.25 -0.52 9.26
N ALA A 28 16.73 -1.55 9.98
CA ALA A 28 18.10 -1.56 10.49
C ALA A 28 19.15 -1.55 9.36
N ARG A 29 18.83 -2.08 8.17
CA ARG A 29 19.72 -1.96 7.00
C ARG A 29 19.71 -0.51 6.48
N ALA A 30 18.55 0.12 6.36
CA ALA A 30 18.43 1.50 5.92
C ALA A 30 19.17 2.47 6.85
N GLU A 31 19.01 2.31 8.17
CA GLU A 31 19.72 3.11 9.18
C GLU A 31 21.25 3.01 9.05
N ARG A 32 21.77 1.79 8.84
CA ARG A 32 23.21 1.57 8.62
C ARG A 32 23.70 2.24 7.34
N LEU A 33 22.92 2.16 6.26
CA LEU A 33 23.30 2.80 5.00
C LEU A 33 23.23 4.32 5.11
N SER A 34 22.20 4.88 5.75
CA SER A 34 22.11 6.32 5.98
C SER A 34 23.26 6.84 6.84
N ALA A 35 23.68 6.10 7.87
CA ALA A 35 24.82 6.48 8.71
C ALA A 35 26.12 6.56 7.88
N LYS A 36 26.37 5.57 7.01
CA LYS A 36 27.52 5.58 6.11
C LYS A 36 27.49 6.74 5.12
N LEU A 37 26.32 7.06 4.57
CA LEU A 37 26.18 8.18 3.65
C LEU A 37 26.44 9.53 4.34
N LEU A 38 25.96 9.69 5.58
CA LEU A 38 26.25 10.89 6.37
C LEU A 38 27.72 10.99 6.78
N GLU A 39 28.38 9.86 7.06
CA GLU A 39 29.82 9.81 7.31
C GLU A 39 30.61 10.26 6.08
N LEU A 40 30.28 9.75 4.90
CA LEU A 40 30.89 10.16 3.63
C LEU A 40 30.65 11.64 3.30
N ALA A 41 29.45 12.16 3.60
CA ALA A 41 29.15 13.58 3.38
C ALA A 41 29.90 14.50 4.34
N LYS A 42 30.20 14.04 5.56
CA LYS A 42 30.99 14.76 6.57
C LYS A 42 32.49 14.64 6.36
N ALA A 43 32.94 13.58 5.69
CA ALA A 43 34.33 13.46 5.31
C ALA A 43 34.71 14.72 4.51
N PRO A 44 35.86 15.36 4.81
CA PRO A 44 36.33 16.47 4.00
C PRO A 44 36.35 15.99 2.55
N LYS A 45 35.85 16.82 1.64
CA LYS A 45 35.89 16.52 0.19
C LYS A 45 37.31 16.03 -0.08
N PRO A 46 37.50 14.77 -0.51
CA PRO A 46 38.84 14.29 -0.78
C PRO A 46 39.47 15.33 -1.69
N GLU A 47 40.70 15.76 -1.35
CA GLU A 47 41.48 16.60 -2.24
C GLU A 47 41.32 15.97 -3.62
N ARG A 48 40.75 16.75 -4.54
CA ARG A 48 40.61 16.33 -5.93
C ARG A 48 42.03 16.14 -6.41
N GLU A 49 42.58 14.95 -6.21
CA GLU A 49 43.78 14.52 -6.90
C GLU A 49 43.45 14.74 -8.36
N ALA A 50 44.17 15.70 -8.93
CA ALA A 50 43.95 16.23 -10.24
C ALA A 50 44.02 15.06 -11.24
N ASP A 51 42.86 14.60 -11.72
CA ASP A 51 42.68 13.94 -13.03
C ASP A 51 41.24 13.40 -13.16
N THR A 52 40.26 14.30 -13.27
CA THR A 52 39.13 14.23 -14.21
C THR A 52 38.22 15.44 -13.95
N LYS A 53 38.57 16.58 -14.56
CA LYS A 53 37.64 17.69 -14.75
C LYS A 53 36.63 17.27 -15.82
N MET A 54 35.45 16.81 -15.41
CA MET A 54 34.26 16.91 -16.26
C MET A 54 33.56 18.18 -15.79
N ASP A 55 33.67 19.20 -16.62
CA ASP A 55 33.11 20.53 -16.43
C ASP A 55 31.59 20.45 -16.39
N VAL A 56 31.00 20.82 -15.26
CA VAL A 56 29.58 21.17 -15.16
C VAL A 56 29.58 22.48 -14.40
N GLU A 57 29.58 23.56 -15.16
CA GLU A 57 29.38 24.91 -14.66
C GLU A 57 27.95 25.00 -14.13
N ASP A 58 27.84 25.21 -12.81
CA ASP A 58 26.64 25.74 -12.17
C ASP A 58 26.65 27.26 -12.40
N ASP A 59 25.75 27.77 -13.26
CA ASP A 59 25.34 29.18 -13.26
C ASP A 59 23.83 29.23 -13.01
N ASP A 60 23.47 29.67 -11.80
CA ASP A 60 22.11 29.97 -11.39
C ASP A 60 21.67 31.36 -11.92
N ASP A 61 20.43 31.41 -12.44
CA ASP A 61 19.50 32.55 -12.57
C ASP A 61 19.85 33.76 -13.47
N ALA A 62 19.27 33.77 -14.69
CA ALA A 62 18.63 34.96 -15.27
C ALA A 62 17.60 34.62 -16.38
N GLU A 63 16.47 35.30 -16.33
CA GLU A 63 15.22 35.16 -17.08
C GLU A 63 15.27 35.36 -18.63
N ILE A 64 14.24 34.77 -19.29
CA ILE A 64 13.43 35.32 -20.40
C ILE A 64 13.89 35.14 -21.88
N ASN A 65 13.15 34.23 -22.54
CA ASN A 65 12.56 34.26 -23.89
C ASN A 65 13.42 34.27 -25.16
N GLY A 66 13.11 33.31 -26.05
CA GLY A 66 13.43 33.36 -27.49
C GLY A 66 13.19 32.02 -28.17
N ASP A 67 11.97 31.80 -28.65
CA ASP A 67 11.63 30.75 -29.62
C ASP A 67 12.63 30.72 -30.80
N ASP A 68 13.07 29.54 -31.23
CA ASP A 68 12.70 29.02 -32.55
C ASP A 68 13.29 27.63 -32.87
N GLU A 69 12.35 26.75 -33.19
CA GLU A 69 12.36 25.72 -34.24
C GLU A 69 13.28 24.49 -34.17
N LYS A 70 12.64 23.39 -33.76
CA LYS A 70 12.46 22.13 -34.53
C LYS A 70 13.71 21.52 -35.18
N LYS A 71 14.15 20.39 -34.61
CA LYS A 71 14.34 19.16 -35.39
C LYS A 71 13.79 17.94 -34.65
N GLU A 72 12.71 17.42 -35.21
CA GLU A 72 12.08 16.15 -34.88
C GLU A 72 13.05 14.97 -35.10
N ALA A 73 13.15 14.08 -34.12
CA ALA A 73 13.42 12.67 -34.37
C ALA A 73 12.66 11.85 -33.34
N LYS A 74 11.68 11.11 -33.86
CA LYS A 74 10.73 10.25 -33.16
C LYS A 74 11.41 9.32 -32.15
N ALA A 75 10.98 9.42 -30.90
CA ALA A 75 10.97 8.28 -29.99
C ALA A 75 9.52 8.11 -29.54
N ASP A 76 8.91 7.00 -29.96
CA ASP A 76 7.72 6.44 -29.35
C ASP A 76 7.87 6.47 -27.83
N ASP A 77 7.16 7.37 -27.16
CA ASP A 77 6.76 7.09 -25.81
C ASP A 77 5.29 7.45 -25.67
N THR A 78 4.53 6.41 -25.40
CA THR A 78 3.08 6.45 -25.31
C THR A 78 2.77 7.19 -24.02
N SER A 79 2.71 8.53 -24.10
CA SER A 79 2.25 9.41 -23.02
C SER A 79 0.80 9.03 -22.69
N MET A 80 0.66 8.07 -21.79
CA MET A 80 -0.60 7.63 -21.25
C MET A 80 -0.99 8.61 -20.15
N ASP A 81 -1.65 9.69 -20.55
CA ASP A 81 -2.38 10.56 -19.62
C ASP A 81 -3.57 9.78 -19.04
N VAL A 82 -3.38 9.18 -17.86
CA VAL A 82 -4.44 8.47 -17.13
C VAL A 82 -4.60 8.99 -15.69
N ASP A 83 -4.14 10.20 -15.40
CA ASP A 83 -4.19 10.74 -14.03
C ASP A 83 -5.45 11.54 -13.70
N SER A 84 -6.35 11.74 -14.66
CA SER A 84 -7.56 12.56 -14.42
C SER A 84 -8.80 11.78 -13.93
N ALA A 85 -8.77 10.44 -13.92
CA ALA A 85 -9.93 9.64 -13.52
C ALA A 85 -9.83 9.16 -12.06
N LYS A 86 -10.37 9.94 -11.11
CA LYS A 86 -10.52 9.51 -9.71
C LYS A 86 -11.34 8.20 -9.64
N PRO A 87 -10.82 7.11 -9.06
CA PRO A 87 -11.57 5.87 -8.95
C PRO A 87 -12.73 6.03 -7.97
N LYS A 88 -13.97 5.83 -8.46
CA LYS A 88 -15.16 5.75 -7.59
C LYS A 88 -15.08 4.50 -6.72
N ARG A 89 -14.60 4.65 -5.48
CA ARG A 89 -14.61 3.59 -4.46
C ARG A 89 -16.06 3.31 -4.07
N ARG A 90 -16.60 2.14 -4.41
CA ARG A 90 -17.86 1.66 -3.84
C ARG A 90 -17.62 1.33 -2.36
N SER A 91 -17.87 2.29 -1.48
CA SER A 91 -17.84 2.10 -0.03
C SER A 91 -19.09 1.33 0.42
N GLY A 92 -19.05 0.01 0.26
CA GLY A 92 -20.10 -0.85 0.79
C GLY A 92 -19.57 -2.23 1.11
N ARG A 93 -19.63 -2.61 2.40
CA ARG A 93 -19.50 -4.01 2.78
C ARG A 93 -20.71 -4.74 2.20
N ILE A 94 -20.50 -5.63 1.23
CA ILE A 94 -21.55 -6.45 0.64
C ILE A 94 -22.17 -7.30 1.76
N GLN A 95 -23.30 -6.86 2.31
CA GLN A 95 -24.08 -7.64 3.26
C GLN A 95 -24.86 -8.68 2.46
N LYS A 96 -24.34 -9.91 2.41
CA LYS A 96 -25.11 -11.04 1.90
C LYS A 96 -26.29 -11.27 2.84
N GLN A 97 -27.48 -10.84 2.43
CA GLN A 97 -28.69 -11.17 3.18
C GLN A 97 -28.89 -12.68 3.15
N ARG A 98 -28.85 -13.31 4.33
CA ARG A 98 -29.16 -14.73 4.47
C ARG A 98 -30.67 -14.89 4.36
N LYS A 99 -31.15 -15.29 3.18
CA LYS A 99 -32.55 -15.70 3.02
C LYS A 99 -32.80 -16.89 3.96
N LYS A 100 -33.79 -16.75 4.85
CA LYS A 100 -34.22 -17.86 5.71
C LYS A 100 -34.87 -18.90 4.80
N THR A 101 -34.33 -20.11 4.76
CA THR A 101 -34.98 -21.21 4.07
C THR A 101 -36.20 -21.60 4.90
N SER A 102 -37.39 -21.55 4.30
CA SER A 102 -38.63 -21.98 4.94
C SER A 102 -38.64 -23.51 5.03
N LYS A 103 -37.95 -24.06 6.03
CA LYS A 103 -38.07 -25.47 6.36
C LYS A 103 -39.43 -25.66 7.02
N VAL A 104 -40.36 -26.30 6.32
CA VAL A 104 -41.62 -26.77 6.91
C VAL A 104 -41.26 -27.93 7.83
N VAL A 105 -41.00 -27.61 9.09
CA VAL A 105 -40.68 -28.59 10.15
C VAL A 105 -41.68 -28.39 11.26
N PHE A 106 -42.27 -29.48 11.74
CA PHE A 106 -43.22 -29.44 12.84
C PHE A 106 -42.58 -28.86 14.11
N PRO A 107 -43.28 -27.99 14.85
CA PRO A 107 -42.79 -27.48 16.12
C PRO A 107 -42.39 -28.62 17.05
N LYS A 108 -41.12 -28.59 17.50
CA LYS A 108 -40.60 -29.59 18.45
C LYS A 108 -41.31 -29.44 19.78
N TYR A 109 -41.39 -30.53 20.52
CA TYR A 109 -42.17 -30.62 21.76
C TYR A 109 -41.68 -29.64 22.86
N SER A 110 -40.40 -29.25 22.84
CA SER A 110 -39.81 -28.21 23.70
C SER A 110 -40.31 -26.81 23.38
N ASP A 111 -40.61 -26.52 22.12
CA ASP A 111 -41.08 -25.20 21.68
C ASP A 111 -42.56 -25.00 22.05
N ARG A 112 -43.34 -26.09 22.13
CA ARG A 112 -44.73 -26.06 22.60
C ARG A 112 -44.87 -25.79 24.10
N ARG A 113 -43.85 -26.17 24.90
CA ARG A 113 -43.82 -25.98 26.36
C ARG A 113 -42.93 -24.80 26.79
N GLY A 114 -42.50 -23.95 25.86
CA GLY A 114 -41.56 -22.86 26.09
C GLY A 114 -42.16 -21.47 26.30
N GLY A 115 -43.50 -21.36 26.35
CA GLY A 115 -44.20 -20.08 26.58
C GLY A 115 -44.38 -19.68 28.04
N SER A 116 -44.11 -20.57 29.01
CA SER A 116 -44.19 -20.26 30.44
C SER A 116 -42.79 -20.20 31.07
N LYS A 117 -42.09 -19.08 30.87
CA LYS A 117 -41.08 -18.65 31.84
C LYS A 117 -41.60 -17.40 32.54
N GLY A 118 -42.18 -17.62 33.71
CA GLY A 118 -42.20 -16.60 34.75
C GLY A 118 -40.77 -16.35 35.27
N GLY A 119 -40.56 -15.12 35.74
CA GLY A 119 -39.47 -14.71 36.62
C GLY A 119 -38.37 -13.90 35.93
N VAL A 120 -37.89 -12.76 36.44
CA VAL A 120 -38.15 -12.03 37.69
C VAL A 120 -37.74 -10.56 37.42
N SER A 121 -38.43 -9.64 38.09
CA SER A 121 -38.23 -8.19 38.21
C SER A 121 -36.79 -7.66 38.02
N LYS A 122 -36.65 -6.59 37.24
CA LYS A 122 -35.72 -5.50 37.57
C LYS A 122 -36.54 -4.34 38.12
N ARG A 123 -36.51 -4.18 39.44
CA ARG A 123 -36.93 -2.95 40.12
C ARG A 123 -35.87 -1.86 39.88
N LYS A 124 -36.39 -0.64 39.90
CA LYS A 124 -35.78 0.68 39.73
C LYS A 124 -34.56 0.89 40.62
#